data_AF-A0A4Q1FCA4-F1
#
_entry.id   AF-A0A4Q1FCA4-F1
#
_cell.length_a   1.000
_cell.length_b   1.000
_cell.length_c   1.000
_cell.angle_alpha   90.00
_cell.angle_beta   90.00
_cell.angle_gamma   90.00
#
_symmetry.space_group_name_H-M   'P 1'
#
loop_
_entity.id
_entity.type
_entity.pdbx_description
1 polymer ?
#
loop_
_entity_poly.entity_id
_entity_poly.type
_entity_poly.pdbx_seq_one_letter_code
_entity_poly.pdbx_strand_id
1 'polypeptide(L)'
;MTGAQGIAGTNGVDGKSAFEIWKETTNNTTATITDYLAAIKGDTGAQGPQGTAGKGITTTVDNGNGTFTITYTDGSTFTTSNLIGAQGIAGTNGIDGKSAFEIWKETTNNTTATITDYLAAIKGDTGAQGPQGTAGKGITTTVDNGNGTFTITYTDGTTFTTSNLTGPKGETGAQGAAGSNGKGITTTVDNGNGTFTITYTDGTTFTTSNLTGPKGETGAQG
;
A
#
# COMPACT_ATOMS: atom_id res chain seq x y z
N MET A 1 64.21 -25.34 108.17
CA MET A 1 63.13 -25.81 109.08
C MET A 1 61.90 -25.00 108.79
N THR A 2 60.83 -25.59 108.24
CA THR A 2 59.52 -24.92 108.17
C THR A 2 58.74 -25.29 109.43
N GLY A 3 58.41 -24.28 110.24
CA GLY A 3 57.67 -24.44 111.51
C GLY A 3 56.21 -24.82 111.28
N ALA A 4 55.63 -25.53 112.26
CA ALA A 4 54.26 -26.04 112.21
C ALA A 4 53.22 -24.92 112.04
N GLN A 5 52.21 -25.17 111.20
CA GLN A 5 51.07 -24.26 111.01
C GLN A 5 50.23 -24.20 112.30
N GLY A 6 49.94 -22.97 112.75
CA GLY A 6 49.07 -22.73 113.90
C GLY A 6 47.62 -23.14 113.64
N ILE A 7 46.95 -23.61 114.69
CA ILE A 7 45.52 -23.95 114.69
C ILE A 7 44.67 -22.72 114.32
N ALA A 8 43.67 -22.93 113.46
CA ALA A 8 42.71 -21.88 113.10
C ALA A 8 41.86 -21.47 114.32
N GLY A 9 41.62 -20.17 114.48
CA GLY A 9 40.73 -19.64 115.51
C GLY A 9 39.27 -20.02 115.23
N THR A 10 38.44 -20.00 116.28
CA THR A 10 36.99 -20.18 116.15
C THR A 10 36.34 -18.97 115.49
N ASN A 11 35.33 -19.18 114.65
CA ASN A 11 34.54 -18.08 114.08
C ASN A 11 33.82 -17.30 115.20
N GLY A 12 33.61 -15.99 114.97
CA GLY A 12 32.76 -15.17 115.84
C GLY A 12 31.28 -15.53 115.72
N VAL A 13 30.45 -15.05 116.66
CA VAL A 13 28.98 -15.20 116.60
C VAL A 13 28.39 -14.32 115.49
N ASP A 14 27.37 -14.82 114.81
CA ASP A 14 26.64 -14.07 113.79
C ASP A 14 25.85 -12.90 114.40
N GLY A 15 25.76 -11.78 113.67
CA GLY A 15 24.99 -10.60 114.07
C GLY A 15 23.49 -10.74 113.84
N LYS A 16 22.68 -9.86 114.47
CA LYS A 16 21.23 -9.77 114.24
C LYS A 16 20.90 -9.41 112.78
N SER A 17 19.83 -9.99 112.26
CA SER A 17 19.24 -9.67 110.96
C SER A 17 18.49 -8.34 110.97
N ALA A 18 18.25 -7.76 109.78
CA ALA A 18 17.46 -6.54 109.63
C ALA A 18 16.03 -6.68 110.18
N PHE A 19 15.43 -7.88 110.06
CA PHE A 19 14.11 -8.18 110.62
C PHE A 19 14.12 -8.17 112.15
N GLU A 20 15.17 -8.71 112.78
CA GLU A 20 15.32 -8.69 114.24
C GLU A 20 15.52 -7.28 114.77
N ILE A 21 16.33 -6.46 114.09
CA ILE A 21 16.51 -5.04 114.43
C ILE A 21 15.18 -4.29 114.28
N TRP A 22 14.44 -4.52 113.20
CA TRP A 22 13.14 -3.86 112.99
C TRP A 22 12.10 -4.23 114.06
N LYS A 23 12.03 -5.49 114.49
CA LYS A 23 11.16 -5.90 115.61
C LYS A 23 11.54 -5.20 116.91
N GLU A 24 12.83 -5.06 117.17
CA GLU A 24 13.34 -4.39 118.37
C GLU A 24 13.02 -2.89 118.36
N THR A 25 13.27 -2.20 117.24
CA THR A 25 13.05 -0.75 117.13
C THR A 25 11.57 -0.38 117.08
N THR A 26 10.70 -1.28 116.62
CA THR A 26 9.24 -1.09 116.63
C THR A 26 8.57 -1.64 117.89
N ASN A 27 9.32 -2.23 118.82
CA ASN A 27 8.81 -2.92 120.01
C ASN A 27 7.76 -4.01 119.70
N ASN A 28 7.81 -4.61 118.51
CA ASN A 28 6.83 -5.59 118.05
C ASN A 28 7.45 -7.00 117.99
N THR A 29 7.49 -7.68 119.15
CA THR A 29 8.12 -8.99 119.28
C THR A 29 7.35 -10.12 118.60
N THR A 30 6.07 -9.90 118.27
CA THR A 30 5.19 -10.87 117.58
C THR A 30 5.10 -10.65 116.08
N ALA A 31 5.72 -9.60 115.54
CA ALA A 31 5.66 -9.33 114.11
C ALA A 31 6.35 -10.44 113.30
N THR A 32 5.82 -10.67 112.10
CA THR A 32 6.28 -11.67 111.15
C THR A 32 7.14 -11.04 110.07
N ILE A 33 7.87 -11.85 109.31
CA ILE A 33 8.61 -11.38 108.12
C ILE A 33 7.66 -10.69 107.12
N THR A 34 6.40 -11.13 107.03
CA THR A 34 5.38 -10.49 106.18
C THR A 34 5.11 -9.06 106.60
N ASP A 35 5.01 -8.79 107.91
CA ASP A 35 4.78 -7.44 108.44
C ASP A 35 5.99 -6.53 108.15
N TYR A 36 7.20 -7.06 108.29
CA TYR A 36 8.42 -6.34 107.93
C TYR A 36 8.46 -5.98 106.45
N LEU A 37 8.16 -6.95 105.57
CA LEU A 37 8.13 -6.72 104.13
C LEU A 37 7.06 -5.69 103.74
N ALA A 38 5.91 -5.68 104.42
CA ALA A 38 4.88 -4.65 104.23
C ALA A 38 5.37 -3.27 104.71
N ALA A 39 6.04 -3.19 105.87
CA ALA A 39 6.53 -1.94 106.43
C ALA A 39 7.65 -1.29 105.61
N ILE A 40 8.46 -2.07 104.89
CA ILE A 40 9.53 -1.55 104.02
C ILE A 40 9.08 -1.36 102.57
N LYS A 41 7.86 -1.80 102.20
CA LYS A 41 7.34 -1.64 100.86
C LYS A 41 6.88 -0.19 100.70
N GLY A 42 7.61 0.60 99.90
CA GLY A 42 7.14 1.92 99.48
C GLY A 42 5.88 1.81 98.63
N ASP A 43 4.99 2.80 98.75
CA ASP A 43 3.80 2.90 97.91
C ASP A 43 4.18 3.05 96.42
N THR A 44 3.28 2.64 95.53
CA THR A 44 3.44 2.88 94.09
C THR A 44 3.36 4.38 93.82
N GLY A 45 4.40 4.96 93.19
CA GLY A 45 4.41 6.39 92.85
C GLY A 45 3.25 6.78 91.93
N ALA A 46 2.74 8.00 92.07
CA ALA A 46 1.66 8.52 91.24
C ALA A 46 2.06 8.52 89.74
N GLN A 47 1.11 8.21 88.86
CA GLN A 47 1.30 8.34 87.42
C GLN A 47 1.63 9.80 87.07
N GLY A 48 2.68 10.02 86.27
CA GLY A 48 3.00 11.35 85.75
C GLY A 48 1.87 11.91 84.86
N PRO A 49 1.78 13.24 84.68
CA PRO A 49 0.76 13.83 83.82
C PRO A 49 0.87 13.31 82.39
N GLN A 50 -0.29 13.12 81.73
CA GLN A 50 -0.34 12.78 80.33
C GLN A 50 0.31 13.89 79.48
N GLY A 51 1.16 13.51 78.52
CA GLY A 51 1.75 14.46 77.56
C GLY A 51 0.69 15.14 76.69
N THR A 52 0.99 16.33 76.18
CA THR A 52 0.12 17.05 75.25
C THR A 52 -0.07 16.27 73.94
N ALA A 53 -1.26 16.36 73.34
CA ALA A 53 -1.53 15.77 72.02
C ALA A 53 -0.59 16.36 70.93
N GLY A 54 -0.11 15.51 70.02
CA GLY A 54 0.73 15.94 68.90
C GLY A 54 -0.03 16.76 67.86
N LYS A 55 0.68 17.60 67.09
CA LYS A 55 0.10 18.39 66.00
C LYS A 55 0.03 17.57 64.72
N GLY A 56 -1.18 17.30 64.20
CA GLY A 56 -1.40 16.69 62.88
C GLY A 56 -1.31 17.70 61.74
N ILE A 57 -1.29 17.22 60.49
CA ILE A 57 -1.34 18.04 59.26
C ILE A 57 -2.79 18.15 58.77
N THR A 58 -3.22 19.36 58.44
CA THR A 58 -4.55 19.68 57.89
C THR A 58 -4.52 19.75 56.37
N THR A 59 -3.58 20.47 55.78
CA THR A 59 -3.46 20.62 54.31
C THR A 59 -2.01 20.73 53.87
N THR A 60 -1.78 20.41 52.60
CA THR A 60 -0.54 20.69 51.87
C THR A 60 -0.92 21.35 50.55
N VAL A 61 -0.33 22.53 50.27
CA VAL A 61 -0.55 23.31 49.05
C VAL A 61 0.74 23.37 48.25
N ASP A 62 0.66 23.09 46.94
CA ASP A 62 1.73 23.38 45.99
C ASP A 62 1.64 24.85 45.56
N ASN A 63 2.71 25.62 45.78
CA ASN A 63 2.75 27.05 45.48
C ASN A 63 3.14 27.35 44.02
N GLY A 64 3.43 26.34 43.20
CA GLY A 64 3.79 26.49 41.78
C GLY A 64 5.17 27.09 41.52
N ASN A 65 5.94 27.38 42.56
CA ASN A 65 7.32 27.87 42.51
C ASN A 65 8.34 26.87 43.09
N GLY A 66 7.92 25.61 43.24
CA GLY A 66 8.73 24.53 43.82
C GLY A 66 8.72 24.46 45.34
N THR A 67 7.95 25.31 46.02
CA THR A 67 7.72 25.22 47.48
C THR A 67 6.34 24.64 47.77
N PHE A 68 6.19 24.02 48.94
CA PHE A 68 4.91 23.54 49.46
C PHE A 68 4.62 24.18 50.81
N THR A 69 3.37 24.59 51.03
CA THR A 69 2.90 25.09 52.34
C THR A 69 2.05 24.03 53.03
N ILE A 70 2.49 23.63 54.23
CA ILE A 70 1.83 22.67 55.11
C ILE A 70 1.10 23.46 56.20
N THR A 71 -0.20 23.23 56.37
CA THR A 71 -0.99 23.78 57.49
C THR A 71 -1.22 22.68 58.52
N TYR A 72 -0.91 22.94 59.78
CA TYR A 72 -1.13 22.00 60.88
C TYR A 72 -2.54 22.14 61.48
N THR A 73 -2.93 21.17 62.28
CA THR A 73 -4.23 21.12 63.00
C THR A 73 -4.43 22.28 64.00
N ASP A 74 -3.35 22.95 64.42
CA ASP A 74 -3.40 24.13 65.29
C ASP A 74 -3.41 25.47 64.52
N GLY A 75 -3.48 25.41 63.18
CA GLY A 75 -3.47 26.58 62.30
C GLY A 75 -2.08 27.16 62.01
N SER A 76 -1.01 26.64 62.60
CA SER A 76 0.34 27.02 62.22
C SER A 76 0.69 26.51 60.82
N THR A 77 1.61 27.18 60.12
CA THR A 77 2.02 26.81 58.76
C THR A 77 3.53 26.69 58.64
N PHE A 78 3.99 25.76 57.81
CA PHE A 78 5.38 25.60 57.42
C PHE A 78 5.48 25.56 55.89
N THR A 79 6.34 26.40 55.30
CA THR A 79 6.62 26.36 53.86
C THR A 79 7.99 25.75 53.63
N THR A 80 8.08 24.74 52.76
CA THR A 80 9.35 24.10 52.40
C THR A 80 10.26 25.09 51.68
N SER A 81 11.56 24.79 51.66
CA SER A 81 12.46 25.39 50.65
C SER A 81 12.01 25.03 49.24
N ASN A 82 12.54 25.74 48.22
CA ASN A 82 12.31 25.36 46.83
C ASN A 82 12.95 23.99 46.57
N LEU A 83 12.13 23.04 46.11
CA LEU A 83 12.51 21.65 45.83
C LEU A 83 12.72 21.37 44.33
N ILE A 84 12.59 22.38 43.46
CA ILE A 84 12.92 22.24 42.04
C ILE A 84 14.44 22.24 41.89
N GLY A 85 15.00 21.08 41.55
CA GLY A 85 16.41 20.96 41.13
C GLY A 85 16.64 21.58 39.75
N ALA A 86 17.89 21.91 39.44
CA ALA A 86 18.25 22.39 38.10
C ALA A 86 17.84 21.36 37.03
N GLN A 87 17.22 21.82 35.95
CA GLN A 87 16.92 20.97 34.80
C GLN A 87 18.23 20.37 34.26
N GLY A 88 18.27 19.04 34.11
CA GLY A 88 19.43 18.36 33.53
C GLY A 88 19.72 18.88 32.13
N ILE A 89 21.02 18.94 31.77
CA ILE A 89 21.42 19.31 30.41
C ILE A 89 20.82 18.32 29.41
N ALA A 90 20.37 18.82 28.25
CA ALA A 90 19.95 17.94 27.17
C ALA A 90 21.11 17.03 26.76
N GLY A 91 20.81 15.75 26.51
CA GLY A 91 21.80 14.82 25.95
C GLY A 91 22.26 15.28 24.57
N THR A 92 23.50 14.99 24.21
CA THR A 92 23.99 15.21 22.84
C THR A 92 23.33 14.23 21.89
N ASN A 93 23.09 14.66 20.65
CA ASN A 93 22.65 13.77 19.59
C ASN A 93 23.65 12.62 19.39
N GLY A 94 23.16 11.45 19.00
CA GLY A 94 24.00 10.34 18.57
C GLY A 94 24.76 10.68 17.29
N ILE A 95 25.88 9.98 17.06
CA ILE A 95 26.61 10.06 15.79
C ILE A 95 25.81 9.41 14.66
N ASP A 96 25.87 10.00 13.46
CA ASP A 96 25.24 9.44 12.27
C ASP A 96 25.89 8.09 11.87
N GLY A 97 25.08 7.19 11.34
CA GLY A 97 25.54 5.90 10.82
C GLY A 97 26.21 6.00 9.45
N LYS A 98 27.05 5.00 9.12
CA LYS A 98 27.67 4.88 7.79
C LYS A 98 26.62 4.65 6.69
N SER A 99 26.82 5.25 5.53
CA SER A 99 26.06 5.01 4.30
C SER A 99 26.39 3.65 3.65
N ALA A 100 25.51 3.19 2.76
CA ALA A 100 25.73 1.96 2.00
C ALA A 100 27.01 2.02 1.12
N PHE A 101 27.36 3.21 0.62
CA PHE A 101 28.59 3.43 -0.15
C PHE A 101 29.85 3.31 0.72
N GLU A 102 29.82 3.84 1.95
CA GLU A 102 30.94 3.71 2.89
C GLU A 102 31.14 2.27 3.33
N ILE A 103 30.05 1.55 3.61
CA ILE A 103 30.11 0.11 3.91
C ILE A 103 30.66 -0.67 2.71
N TRP A 104 30.20 -0.38 1.49
CA TRP A 104 30.70 -1.05 0.30
C TRP A 104 32.22 -0.84 0.12
N LYS A 105 32.73 0.39 0.22
CA LYS A 105 34.18 0.67 0.16
C LYS A 105 34.99 -0.11 1.19
N GLU A 106 34.47 -0.23 2.42
CA GLU A 106 35.11 -0.99 3.50
C GLU A 106 35.12 -2.49 3.19
N THR A 107 33.97 -3.05 2.78
CA THR A 107 33.85 -4.48 2.48
C THR A 107 34.66 -4.92 1.25
N THR A 108 34.84 -4.03 0.27
CA THR A 108 35.68 -4.29 -0.91
C THR A 108 37.12 -3.83 -0.71
N ASN A 109 37.45 -3.27 0.46
CA ASN A 109 38.75 -2.69 0.78
C ASN A 109 39.25 -1.68 -0.29
N ASN A 110 38.34 -0.89 -0.86
CA ASN A 110 38.58 0.03 -1.97
C ASN A 110 38.31 1.48 -1.52
N THR A 111 39.31 2.08 -0.88
CA THR A 111 39.20 3.41 -0.26
C THR A 111 39.14 4.55 -1.28
N THR A 112 39.53 4.30 -2.52
CA THR A 112 39.56 5.28 -3.63
C THR A 112 38.34 5.21 -4.54
N ALA A 113 37.44 4.25 -4.33
CA ALA A 113 36.28 4.09 -5.19
C ALA A 113 35.32 5.28 -5.10
N THR A 114 34.66 5.54 -6.21
CA THR A 114 33.69 6.62 -6.42
C THR A 114 32.26 6.10 -6.34
N ILE A 115 31.29 7.02 -6.25
CA ILE A 115 29.86 6.65 -6.34
C ILE A 115 29.56 5.97 -7.69
N THR A 116 30.23 6.36 -8.76
CA THR A 116 30.11 5.72 -10.07
C THR A 116 30.51 4.25 -10.03
N ASP A 117 31.62 3.93 -9.33
CA ASP A 117 32.08 2.56 -9.17
C ASP A 117 31.09 1.72 -8.35
N TYR A 118 30.52 2.32 -7.29
CA TYR A 118 29.49 1.67 -6.49
C TYR A 118 28.23 1.37 -7.30
N LEU A 119 27.75 2.34 -8.08
CA LEU A 119 26.58 2.16 -8.94
C LEU A 119 26.82 1.09 -10.02
N ALA A 120 28.03 1.02 -10.56
CA ALA A 120 28.41 -0.05 -11.48
C ALA A 120 28.43 -1.42 -10.79
N ALA A 121 28.95 -1.51 -9.57
CA ALA A 121 29.05 -2.75 -8.81
C ALA A 121 27.69 -3.33 -8.37
N ILE A 122 26.69 -2.48 -8.15
CA ILE A 122 25.33 -2.92 -7.77
C ILE A 122 24.39 -3.07 -8.98
N LYS A 123 24.82 -2.64 -10.17
CA LYS A 123 24.03 -2.79 -11.39
C LYS A 123 24.08 -4.26 -11.81
N GLY A 124 22.93 -4.92 -11.81
CA GLY A 124 22.82 -6.25 -12.41
C GLY A 124 23.18 -6.21 -13.90
N ASP A 125 23.75 -7.31 -14.40
CA ASP A 125 24.04 -7.45 -15.82
C ASP A 125 22.78 -7.30 -16.67
N THR A 126 22.94 -6.79 -17.89
CA THR A 126 21.86 -6.79 -18.88
C THR A 126 21.44 -8.24 -19.13
N GLY A 127 20.14 -8.53 -18.99
CA GLY A 127 19.60 -9.86 -19.25
C GLY A 127 19.95 -10.34 -20.66
N ALA A 128 20.18 -11.65 -20.80
CA ALA A 128 20.45 -12.25 -22.10
C ALA A 128 19.32 -11.95 -23.09
N GLN A 129 19.68 -11.68 -24.35
CA GLN A 129 18.70 -11.55 -25.42
C GLN A 129 17.89 -12.85 -25.52
N GLY A 130 16.56 -12.73 -25.60
CA GLY A 130 15.70 -13.88 -25.84
C GLY A 130 16.05 -14.58 -27.15
N PRO A 131 15.77 -15.89 -27.29
CA PRO A 131 16.01 -16.60 -28.54
C PRO A 131 15.27 -15.91 -29.69
N GLN A 132 15.90 -15.88 -30.87
CA GLN A 132 15.25 -15.41 -32.08
C GLN A 132 14.02 -16.28 -32.38
N GLY A 133 12.90 -15.65 -32.72
CA GLY A 133 11.69 -16.37 -33.14
C GLY A 133 11.94 -17.17 -34.42
N THR A 134 11.16 -18.23 -34.62
CA THR A 134 11.21 -19.02 -35.87
C THR A 134 10.87 -18.14 -37.07
N ALA A 135 11.55 -18.36 -38.21
CA ALA A 135 11.21 -17.68 -39.45
C ALA A 135 9.76 -17.99 -39.87
N GLY A 136 9.05 -16.97 -40.38
CA GLY A 136 7.69 -17.14 -40.92
C GLY A 136 7.69 -17.95 -42.22
N LYS A 137 6.54 -18.55 -42.55
CA LYS A 137 6.33 -19.26 -43.83
C LYS A 137 6.03 -18.25 -44.94
N GLY A 138 6.87 -18.19 -45.98
CA GLY A 138 6.60 -17.40 -47.18
C GLY A 138 5.68 -18.13 -48.16
N ILE A 139 5.22 -17.44 -49.21
CA ILE A 139 4.46 -18.05 -50.32
C ILE A 139 5.41 -18.33 -51.49
N THR A 140 5.44 -19.58 -51.96
CA THR A 140 6.22 -20.03 -53.14
C THR A 140 5.40 -19.88 -54.42
N THR A 141 4.14 -20.34 -54.41
CA THR A 141 3.27 -20.30 -55.60
C THR A 141 1.82 -20.09 -55.21
N THR A 142 1.04 -19.61 -56.18
CA THR A 142 -0.43 -19.60 -56.13
C THR A 142 -0.94 -20.15 -57.47
N VAL A 143 -1.79 -21.16 -57.41
CA VAL A 143 -2.38 -21.84 -58.56
C VAL A 143 -3.89 -21.62 -58.56
N ASP A 144 -4.43 -21.17 -59.69
CA ASP A 144 -5.88 -21.22 -59.94
C ASP A 144 -6.27 -22.64 -60.35
N ASN A 145 -7.20 -23.26 -59.61
CA ASN A 145 -7.63 -24.63 -59.85
C ASN A 145 -8.75 -24.73 -60.90
N GLY A 146 -9.23 -23.62 -61.47
CA GLY A 146 -10.27 -23.59 -62.50
C GLY A 146 -11.68 -23.95 -62.02
N ASN A 147 -11.86 -24.18 -60.72
CA ASN A 147 -13.14 -24.46 -60.07
C ASN A 147 -13.56 -23.36 -59.07
N GLY A 148 -12.90 -22.20 -59.14
CA GLY A 148 -13.11 -21.07 -58.23
C GLY A 148 -12.33 -21.15 -56.92
N THR A 149 -11.44 -22.13 -56.74
CA THR A 149 -10.50 -22.20 -55.61
C THR A 149 -9.07 -21.90 -56.06
N PHE A 150 -8.24 -21.40 -55.13
CA PHE A 150 -6.80 -21.20 -55.34
C PHE A 150 -6.00 -22.07 -54.38
N THR A 151 -4.92 -22.68 -54.85
CA THR A 151 -3.96 -23.41 -54.01
C THR A 151 -2.70 -22.58 -53.80
N ILE A 152 -2.39 -22.25 -52.56
CA ILE A 152 -1.18 -21.54 -52.13
C ILE A 152 -0.19 -22.57 -51.62
N THR A 153 1.04 -22.56 -52.15
CA THR A 153 2.15 -23.40 -51.64
C THR A 153 3.10 -22.51 -50.85
N TYR A 154 3.37 -22.87 -49.59
CA TYR A 154 4.31 -22.14 -48.74
C TYR A 154 5.77 -22.58 -48.97
N THR A 155 6.72 -21.81 -48.47
CA THR A 155 8.17 -22.10 -48.59
C THR A 155 8.59 -23.38 -47.87
N ASP A 156 7.77 -23.91 -46.96
CA ASP A 156 8.01 -25.18 -46.26
C ASP A 156 7.34 -26.40 -46.94
N GLY A 157 6.75 -26.21 -48.12
CA GLY A 157 6.05 -27.26 -48.87
C GLY A 157 4.63 -27.55 -48.40
N THR A 158 4.16 -26.95 -47.31
CA THR A 158 2.75 -27.04 -46.93
C THR A 158 1.88 -26.26 -47.92
N THR A 159 0.61 -26.67 -48.05
CA THR A 159 -0.33 -26.03 -48.98
C THR A 159 -1.61 -25.60 -48.25
N PHE A 160 -2.25 -24.56 -48.78
CA PHE A 160 -3.56 -24.08 -48.35
C PHE A 160 -4.42 -23.84 -49.59
N THR A 161 -5.61 -24.44 -49.64
CA THR A 161 -6.58 -24.19 -50.72
C THR A 161 -7.71 -23.32 -50.19
N THR A 162 -8.02 -22.24 -50.91
CA THR A 162 -9.12 -21.35 -50.54
C THR A 162 -10.46 -22.06 -50.64
N SER A 163 -11.49 -21.51 -49.98
CA SER A 163 -12.87 -21.83 -50.32
C SER A 163 -13.17 -21.47 -51.78
N ASN A 164 -14.28 -21.99 -52.32
CA ASN A 164 -14.75 -21.62 -53.65
C ASN A 164 -15.23 -20.16 -53.62
N LEU A 165 -14.62 -19.33 -54.47
CA LEU A 165 -14.88 -17.89 -54.61
C LEU A 165 -15.78 -17.58 -55.82
N THR A 166 -16.34 -18.59 -56.49
CA THR A 166 -17.29 -18.38 -57.59
C THR A 166 -18.61 -17.85 -57.03
N GLY A 167 -18.92 -16.60 -57.34
CA GLY A 167 -20.23 -16.01 -57.04
C GLY A 167 -21.33 -16.55 -57.96
N PRO A 168 -22.62 -16.34 -57.62
CA PRO A 168 -23.71 -16.66 -58.52
C PRO A 168 -23.57 -15.88 -59.84
N LYS A 169 -23.90 -16.53 -60.95
CA LYS A 169 -24.01 -15.86 -62.26
C LYS A 169 -25.05 -14.74 -62.13
N GLY A 170 -24.70 -13.53 -62.55
CA GLY A 170 -25.64 -12.41 -62.57
C GLY A 170 -26.87 -12.70 -63.45
N GLU A 171 -27.99 -12.05 -63.15
CA GLU A 171 -29.21 -12.18 -63.93
C GLU A 171 -28.98 -11.76 -65.39
N THR A 172 -29.69 -12.41 -66.31
CA THR A 172 -29.66 -12.00 -67.72
C THR A 172 -30.27 -10.61 -67.83
N GLY A 173 -29.57 -9.68 -68.49
CA GLY A 173 -30.07 -8.32 -68.69
C GLY A 173 -31.43 -8.31 -69.40
N ALA A 174 -32.26 -7.32 -69.09
CA ALA A 174 -33.57 -7.19 -69.72
C ALA A 174 -33.45 -7.12 -71.25
N GLN A 175 -34.37 -7.78 -71.96
CA GLN A 175 -34.50 -7.67 -73.40
C GLN A 175 -34.77 -6.21 -73.79
N GLY A 176 -34.08 -5.72 -74.82
CA GLY A 176 -34.33 -4.37 -75.36
C GLY A 176 -35.76 -4.22 -75.89
N ALA A 177 -36.29 -2.99 -75.87
CA ALA A 177 -37.61 -2.69 -76.40
C ALA A 177 -37.72 -3.09 -77.88
N ALA A 178 -38.91 -3.58 -78.29
CA ALA A 178 -39.19 -3.83 -79.69
C ALA A 178 -39.06 -2.54 -80.53
N GLY A 179 -38.51 -2.64 -81.74
CA GLY A 179 -38.45 -1.52 -82.68
C GLY A 179 -39.83 -1.07 -83.14
N SER A 180 -39.98 0.20 -83.50
CA SER A 180 -41.24 0.72 -84.05
C SER A 180 -41.57 0.11 -85.42
N ASN A 181 -42.86 -0.04 -85.72
CA ASN A 181 -43.33 -0.50 -87.03
C ASN A 181 -42.93 0.50 -88.15
N GLY A 182 -42.59 0.00 -89.34
CA GLY A 182 -42.29 0.82 -90.52
C GLY A 182 -43.54 1.46 -91.15
N LYS A 183 -43.35 2.51 -91.95
CA LYS A 183 -44.43 3.16 -92.73
C LYS A 183 -44.72 2.35 -94.00
N GLY A 184 -45.98 1.96 -94.22
CA GLY A 184 -46.43 1.31 -95.45
C GLY A 184 -46.78 2.31 -96.56
N ILE A 185 -47.04 1.84 -97.78
CA ILE A 185 -47.51 2.67 -98.91
C ILE A 185 -49.03 2.48 -99.08
N THR A 186 -49.78 3.58 -99.10
CA THR A 186 -51.24 3.61 -99.31
C THR A 186 -51.58 3.72 -100.79
N THR A 187 -50.97 4.67 -101.50
CA THR A 187 -51.25 4.92 -102.94
C THR A 187 -50.02 5.42 -103.66
N THR A 188 -50.00 5.21 -104.97
CA THR A 188 -49.05 5.83 -105.90
C THR A 188 -49.84 6.46 -107.03
N VAL A 189 -49.57 7.74 -107.30
CA VAL A 189 -50.23 8.52 -108.36
C VAL A 189 -49.19 8.94 -109.39
N ASP A 190 -49.48 8.76 -110.68
CA ASP A 190 -48.71 9.35 -111.78
C ASP A 190 -49.17 10.79 -112.00
N ASN A 191 -48.24 11.74 -111.97
CA ASN A 191 -48.52 13.16 -112.12
C ASN A 191 -48.56 13.62 -113.59
N GLY A 192 -48.31 12.74 -114.57
CA GLY A 192 -48.39 13.05 -116.00
C GLY A 192 -47.25 13.92 -116.55
N ASN A 193 -46.28 14.28 -115.71
CA ASN A 193 -45.08 15.05 -116.07
C ASN A 193 -43.78 14.24 -115.88
N GLY A 194 -43.89 12.92 -115.73
CA GLY A 194 -42.78 12.01 -115.46
C GLY A 194 -42.45 11.79 -113.99
N THR A 195 -43.18 12.41 -113.05
CA THR A 195 -43.04 12.16 -111.60
C THR A 195 -44.18 11.33 -111.03
N PHE A 196 -43.95 10.62 -109.92
CA PHE A 196 -44.95 9.88 -109.17
C PHE A 196 -45.06 10.38 -107.73
N THR A 197 -46.27 10.50 -107.20
CA THR A 197 -46.53 10.82 -105.80
C THR A 197 -46.94 9.56 -105.03
N ILE A 198 -46.13 9.16 -104.06
CA ILE A 198 -46.39 8.05 -103.14
C ILE A 198 -46.97 8.62 -101.85
N THR A 199 -48.13 8.11 -101.41
CA THR A 199 -48.72 8.43 -100.10
C THR A 199 -48.50 7.26 -99.17
N TYR A 200 -47.88 7.49 -98.01
CA TYR A 200 -47.64 6.48 -96.99
C TYR A 200 -48.88 6.29 -96.08
N THR A 201 -48.89 5.22 -95.30
CA THR A 201 -49.98 4.88 -94.36
C THR A 201 -50.18 5.92 -93.25
N ASP A 202 -49.21 6.79 -93.01
CA ASP A 202 -49.29 7.88 -92.04
C ASP A 202 -49.74 9.23 -92.65
N GLY A 203 -50.12 9.23 -93.93
CA GLY A 203 -50.54 10.42 -94.65
C GLY A 203 -49.40 11.31 -95.16
N THR A 204 -48.14 10.99 -94.86
CA THR A 204 -47.01 11.69 -95.49
C THR A 204 -46.89 11.29 -96.95
N THR A 205 -46.39 12.19 -97.79
CA THR A 205 -46.23 11.95 -99.22
C THR A 205 -44.80 12.18 -99.67
N PHE A 206 -44.33 11.36 -100.61
CA PHE A 206 -43.05 11.52 -101.31
C PHE A 206 -43.31 11.60 -102.81
N THR A 207 -42.77 12.62 -103.48
CA THR A 207 -42.83 12.71 -104.95
C THR A 207 -41.46 12.36 -105.52
N THR A 208 -41.42 11.44 -106.49
CA THR A 208 -40.18 11.06 -107.16
C THR A 208 -39.63 12.23 -107.96
N SER A 209 -38.33 12.19 -108.27
CA SER A 209 -37.77 13.00 -109.35
C SER A 209 -38.45 12.67 -110.69
N ASN A 210 -38.26 13.54 -111.69
CA ASN A 210 -38.77 13.28 -113.04
C ASN A 210 -38.02 12.08 -113.65
N LEU A 211 -38.77 11.08 -114.09
CA LEU A 211 -38.30 9.82 -114.65
C LEU A 211 -38.52 9.74 -116.17
N THR A 212 -38.94 10.81 -116.84
CA THR A 212 -39.03 10.86 -118.30
C THR A 212 -37.62 10.84 -118.91
N GLY A 213 -37.31 9.79 -119.66
CA GLY A 213 -36.07 9.69 -120.44
C GLY A 213 -36.11 10.52 -121.72
N PRO A 214 -34.96 10.71 -122.41
CA PRO A 214 -34.93 11.41 -123.69
C PRO A 214 -35.77 10.67 -124.75
N LYS A 215 -36.43 11.43 -125.64
CA LYS A 215 -37.15 10.86 -126.79
C LYS A 215 -36.13 10.11 -127.66
N GLY A 216 -36.39 8.84 -127.93
CA GLY A 216 -35.53 8.03 -128.79
C GLY A 216 -35.38 8.62 -130.19
N GLU A 217 -34.25 8.36 -130.84
CA GLU A 217 -33.99 8.82 -132.21
C GLU A 217 -35.05 8.27 -133.19
N THR A 218 -35.39 9.05 -134.22
CA THR A 218 -36.29 8.59 -135.28
C THR A 218 -35.57 7.48 -136.06
N GLY A 219 -36.15 6.28 -136.11
CA GLY A 219 -35.54 5.14 -136.79
C GLY A 219 -35.24 5.45 -138.26
N ALA A 220 -34.12 4.93 -138.78
CA ALA A 220 -33.74 5.12 -140.18
C ALA A 220 -34.83 4.58 -141.12
N GLN A 221 -35.19 5.37 -142.13
CA GLN A 221 -36.07 4.94 -143.21
C GLN A 221 -35.31 3.90 -144.06
N GLY A 222 -35.92 2.73 -144.26
CA GLY A 222 -35.27 1.51 -144.75
C GLY A 222 -34.75 1.52 -146.18
#